data_AF-A0A359JK73-F1
#
_entry.id   AF-A0A359JK73-F1
#
_cell.length_a   1.000
_cell.length_b   1.000
_cell.length_c   1.000
_cell.angle_alpha   90.00
_cell.angle_beta   90.00
_cell.angle_gamma   90.00
#
_symmetry.space_group_name_H-M   'P 1'
#
loop_
_entity.id
_entity.type
_entity.pdbx_description
1 polymer ?
#
loop_
_entity_poly.entity_id
_entity_poly.type
_entity_poly.pdbx_seq_one_letter_code
_entity_poly.pdbx_strand_id
1 'polypeptide(L)'
;MVENTSNIKKHTCPTCGGQLIVNEVRKMYECPFCGVTFDYEYFREDDVLERASRAIRAGEFQSAKDAYEFMLAKEPSNFEALRGMILVYAGARSTAEFADPKKLKTKNTPAVDEKIQYAIEHCLPEHQSYFSKMKELFDAADVYEEGLNTNKDLRSDQKREYSEMQRMEDKKGELFFHVNDPQDPAADMIKIHPRSIAGMLIGLYVFYAIFVLLIFGAMKNPYTKTTSEKTRST
;
A
#
# COMPACT_ATOMS: atom_id res chain seq x y z
N MET A 1 39.42 46.65 -29.13
CA MET A 1 38.68 46.23 -27.93
C MET A 1 37.21 46.16 -28.28
N VAL A 2 36.68 44.96 -28.49
CA VAL A 2 35.34 44.56 -28.02
C VAL A 2 35.45 43.06 -27.79
N GLU A 3 35.65 42.68 -26.52
CA GLU A 3 35.34 41.35 -26.04
C GLU A 3 33.83 41.15 -26.21
N ASN A 4 33.43 40.09 -26.89
CA ASN A 4 32.09 39.56 -26.76
C ASN A 4 32.20 38.06 -26.50
N THR A 5 32.52 37.76 -25.25
CA THR A 5 32.44 36.43 -24.64
C THR A 5 30.97 36.08 -24.42
N SER A 6 30.22 35.90 -25.51
CA SER A 6 28.99 35.12 -25.45
C SER A 6 29.38 33.66 -25.21
N ASN A 7 28.74 33.04 -24.23
CA ASN A 7 28.96 31.69 -23.73
C ASN A 7 28.80 30.61 -24.85
N ILE A 8 29.81 30.46 -25.70
CA ILE A 8 29.88 29.43 -26.73
C ILE A 8 30.40 28.16 -26.06
N LYS A 9 29.55 27.12 -25.95
CA LYS A 9 29.97 25.77 -25.54
C LYS A 9 31.15 25.38 -26.44
N LYS A 10 32.33 25.19 -25.83
CA LYS A 10 33.54 24.79 -26.54
C LYS A 10 33.47 23.29 -26.81
N HIS A 11 33.27 22.90 -28.06
CA HIS A 11 33.25 21.51 -28.48
C HIS A 11 34.66 21.01 -28.85
N THR A 12 34.96 19.77 -28.50
CA THR A 12 36.26 19.14 -28.77
C THR A 12 36.15 18.25 -30.00
N CYS A 13 37.13 18.33 -30.90
CA CYS A 13 37.19 17.52 -32.11
C CYS A 13 37.40 16.04 -31.76
N PRO A 14 36.49 15.13 -32.15
CA PRO A 14 36.63 13.70 -31.87
C PRO A 14 37.78 13.03 -32.64
N THR A 15 38.26 13.65 -33.73
CA THR A 15 39.34 13.09 -34.55
C THR A 15 40.73 13.35 -33.98
N CYS A 16 40.96 14.52 -33.35
CA CYS A 16 42.31 14.92 -32.94
C CYS A 16 42.38 15.61 -31.57
N GLY A 17 41.26 15.76 -30.86
CA GLY A 17 41.21 16.45 -29.56
C GLY A 17 41.35 17.97 -29.64
N GLY A 18 41.43 18.56 -30.83
CA GLY A 18 41.55 20.00 -31.03
C GLY A 18 40.25 20.74 -30.73
N GLN A 19 40.33 21.99 -30.27
CA GLN A 19 39.14 22.79 -29.98
C GLN A 19 38.46 23.26 -31.28
N LEU A 20 37.16 23.01 -31.40
CA LEU A 20 36.38 23.39 -32.58
C LEU A 20 36.00 24.87 -32.56
N ILE A 21 36.05 25.50 -33.73
CA ILE A 21 35.62 26.88 -33.95
C ILE A 21 34.28 26.90 -34.69
N VAL A 22 33.46 27.91 -34.39
CA VAL A 22 32.11 28.03 -34.94
C VAL A 22 32.14 28.85 -36.22
N ASN A 23 31.68 28.26 -37.32
CA ASN A 23 31.39 28.97 -38.57
C ASN A 23 29.89 29.33 -38.61
N GLU A 24 29.56 30.57 -38.22
CA GLU A 24 28.18 31.04 -38.12
C GLU A 24 27.45 31.16 -39.47
N VAL A 25 28.21 31.39 -40.55
CA VAL A 25 27.68 31.53 -41.92
C VAL A 25 27.22 30.18 -42.45
N ARG A 26 28.00 29.14 -42.17
CA ARG A 26 27.73 27.78 -42.68
C ARG A 26 26.97 26.91 -41.67
N LYS A 27 26.77 27.37 -40.44
CA LYS A 27 26.21 26.59 -39.32
C LYS A 27 26.98 25.27 -39.10
N MET A 28 28.31 25.38 -39.10
CA MET A 28 29.23 24.25 -38.93
C MET A 28 30.27 24.55 -37.86
N TYR A 29 30.74 23.51 -37.18
CA TYR A 29 31.96 23.51 -36.38
C TYR A 29 33.14 23.09 -37.26
N GLU A 30 34.25 23.80 -37.18
CA GLU A 30 35.45 23.51 -37.96
C GLU A 30 36.62 23.25 -37.02
N CYS A 31 37.43 22.23 -37.30
CA CYS A 31 38.63 21.95 -36.53
C CYS A 31 39.84 22.63 -37.17
N PRO A 32 40.51 23.58 -36.50
CA PRO A 32 41.70 24.24 -37.06
C PRO A 32 42.94 23.32 -37.07
N PHE A 33 42.90 22.20 -36.34
CA PHE A 33 44.04 21.29 -36.23
C PHE A 33 44.10 20.25 -37.34
N CYS A 34 42.97 19.57 -37.63
CA CYS A 34 42.92 18.53 -38.65
C CYS A 34 42.02 18.88 -39.85
N GLY A 35 41.36 20.04 -39.84
CA GLY A 35 40.55 20.53 -40.96
C GLY A 35 39.18 19.85 -41.11
N VAL A 36 38.82 18.90 -40.25
CA VAL A 36 37.48 18.27 -40.27
C VAL A 36 36.41 19.29 -39.88
N THR A 37 35.21 19.12 -40.46
CA THR A 37 34.06 19.98 -40.18
C THR A 37 32.87 19.13 -39.75
N PHE A 38 32.05 19.65 -38.83
CA PHE A 38 30.86 19.00 -38.28
C PHE A 38 29.67 19.95 -38.39
N ASP A 39 28.50 19.43 -38.74
CA ASP A 39 27.25 20.22 -38.68
C ASP A 39 26.93 20.59 -37.21
N TYR A 40 26.21 21.69 -36.97
CA TYR A 40 25.69 22.01 -35.65
C TYR A 40 24.84 20.89 -35.03
N GLU A 41 24.12 20.11 -35.84
CA GLU A 41 23.32 18.96 -35.41
C GLU A 41 24.18 17.85 -34.81
N TYR A 42 25.43 17.69 -35.28
CA TYR A 42 26.36 16.67 -34.82
C TYR A 42 26.64 16.77 -33.31
N PHE A 43 26.78 17.99 -32.78
CA PHE A 43 26.93 18.23 -31.34
C PHE A 43 25.60 18.34 -30.57
N ARG A 44 24.45 18.25 -31.25
CA ARG A 44 23.19 18.01 -30.55
C ARG A 44 23.08 16.55 -30.10
N GLU A 45 23.82 15.64 -30.73
CA GLU A 45 23.77 14.20 -30.44
C GLU A 45 24.33 13.85 -29.06
N ASP A 46 25.34 14.59 -28.58
CA ASP A 46 26.01 14.35 -27.29
C ASP A 46 25.07 14.49 -26.07
N ASP A 47 23.97 15.25 -26.19
CA ASP A 47 22.99 15.50 -25.11
C ASP A 47 21.62 14.82 -25.37
N VAL A 48 21.49 13.88 -26.32
CA VAL A 48 20.16 13.31 -26.68
C VAL A 48 19.49 12.62 -25.48
N LEU A 49 20.22 11.76 -24.77
CA LEU A 49 19.70 11.05 -23.59
C LEU A 49 19.37 12.00 -22.45
N GLU A 50 20.15 13.08 -22.30
CA GLU A 50 19.88 14.11 -21.30
C GLU A 50 18.60 14.89 -21.63
N ARG A 51 18.40 15.24 -22.90
CA ARG A 51 17.17 15.88 -23.41
C ARG A 51 15.96 14.96 -23.24
N ALA A 52 16.10 13.68 -23.58
CA ALA A 52 15.05 12.68 -23.38
C ALA A 52 14.66 12.57 -21.89
N SER A 53 15.66 12.51 -21.01
CA SER A 53 15.46 12.45 -19.56
C SER A 53 14.78 13.72 -19.01
N ARG A 54 15.12 14.90 -19.54
CA ARG A 54 14.44 16.16 -19.20
C ARG A 54 12.99 16.16 -19.69
N ALA A 55 12.74 15.71 -20.92
CA ALA A 55 11.40 15.62 -21.50
C ALA A 55 10.49 14.68 -20.69
N ILE A 56 10.98 13.49 -20.30
CA ILE A 56 10.24 12.59 -19.39
C ILE A 56 9.85 13.32 -18.10
N ARG A 57 10.81 14.00 -17.46
CA ARG A 57 10.56 14.71 -16.19
C ARG A 57 9.54 15.85 -16.33
N ALA A 58 9.53 16.51 -17.48
CA ALA A 58 8.54 17.52 -17.85
C ALA A 58 7.17 16.92 -18.19
N GLY A 59 7.06 15.60 -18.40
CA GLY A 59 5.85 14.92 -18.87
C GLY A 59 5.65 15.01 -20.38
N GLU A 60 6.67 15.44 -21.13
CA GLU A 60 6.69 15.52 -22.59
C GLU A 60 7.04 14.15 -23.18
N PHE A 61 6.18 13.16 -22.96
CA PHE A 61 6.45 11.77 -23.30
C PHE A 61 6.69 11.52 -24.79
N GLN A 62 6.02 12.28 -25.68
CA GLN A 62 6.23 12.14 -27.12
C GLN A 62 7.64 12.59 -27.53
N SER A 63 8.09 13.74 -27.05
CA SER A 63 9.45 14.23 -27.34
C SER A 63 10.52 13.32 -26.75
N ALA A 64 10.28 12.76 -25.56
CA ALA A 64 11.15 11.75 -24.98
C ALA A 64 11.20 10.47 -25.83
N LYS A 65 10.04 10.01 -26.33
CA LYS A 65 9.92 8.84 -27.20
C LYS A 65 10.79 9.00 -28.44
N ASP A 66 10.62 10.11 -29.16
CA ASP A 66 11.35 10.37 -30.41
C ASP A 66 12.88 10.35 -30.17
N ALA A 67 13.33 10.93 -29.04
CA ALA A 67 14.73 10.94 -28.66
C ALA A 67 15.26 9.54 -28.29
N TYR A 68 14.50 8.73 -27.56
CA TYR A 68 14.92 7.36 -27.24
C TYR A 68 14.87 6.44 -28.45
N GLU A 69 13.88 6.59 -29.34
CA GLU A 69 13.84 5.85 -30.61
C GLU A 69 15.05 6.18 -31.47
N PHE A 70 15.45 7.45 -31.55
CA PHE A 70 16.68 7.85 -32.22
C PHE A 70 17.92 7.19 -31.62
N MET A 71 18.01 7.09 -30.29
CA MET A 71 19.14 6.43 -29.62
C MET A 71 19.14 4.91 -29.88
N LEU A 72 17.98 4.26 -29.80
CA LEU A 72 17.86 2.81 -30.05
C LEU A 72 18.09 2.45 -31.51
N ALA A 73 17.80 3.36 -32.45
CA ALA A 73 18.13 3.16 -33.86
C ALA A 73 19.65 3.11 -34.10
N LYS A 74 20.45 3.80 -33.28
CA LYS A 74 21.92 3.81 -33.34
C LYS A 74 22.54 2.70 -32.50
N GLU A 75 22.04 2.53 -31.28
CA GLU A 75 22.53 1.56 -30.31
C GLU A 75 21.33 0.85 -29.67
N PRO A 76 20.86 -0.29 -30.25
CA PRO A 76 19.69 -1.02 -29.75
C PRO A 76 19.84 -1.53 -28.32
N SER A 77 21.07 -1.76 -27.87
CA SER A 77 21.41 -2.24 -26.53
C SER A 77 21.60 -1.13 -25.50
N ASN A 78 21.37 0.14 -25.87
CA ASN A 78 21.59 1.28 -24.98
C ASN A 78 20.65 1.20 -23.76
N PHE A 79 21.24 0.96 -22.58
CA PHE A 79 20.51 0.74 -21.35
C PHE A 79 19.56 1.89 -20.99
N GLU A 80 20.05 3.14 -21.10
CA GLU A 80 19.26 4.31 -20.72
C GLU A 80 18.07 4.52 -21.66
N ALA A 81 18.26 4.26 -22.95
CA ALA A 81 17.19 4.37 -23.93
C ALA A 81 16.14 3.25 -23.79
N LEU A 82 16.57 2.02 -23.54
CA LEU A 82 15.66 0.90 -23.27
C LEU A 82 14.81 1.16 -22.01
N ARG A 83 15.45 1.57 -20.91
CA ARG A 83 14.74 1.96 -19.68
C ARG A 83 13.83 3.17 -19.90
N GLY A 84 14.31 4.15 -20.66
CA GLY A 84 13.57 5.35 -21.01
C GLY A 84 12.29 5.04 -21.78
N MET A 85 12.34 4.15 -22.76
CA MET A 85 11.16 3.69 -23.49
C MET A 85 10.12 3.03 -22.58
N ILE A 86 10.54 2.17 -21.65
CA ILE A 86 9.62 1.56 -20.70
C ILE A 86 8.91 2.64 -19.86
N LEU A 87 9.66 3.65 -19.39
CA LEU A 87 9.10 4.77 -18.64
C LEU A 87 8.09 5.59 -19.45
N VAL A 88 8.39 5.86 -20.73
CA VAL A 88 7.49 6.56 -21.66
C VAL A 88 6.17 5.81 -21.79
N TYR A 89 6.21 4.50 -22.08
CA TYR A 89 5.00 3.70 -22.29
C TYR A 89 4.22 3.49 -20.98
N ALA A 90 4.91 3.44 -19.83
CA ALA A 90 4.28 3.40 -18.51
C ALA A 90 3.77 4.78 -18.04
N GLY A 91 3.99 5.85 -18.81
CA GLY A 91 3.66 7.22 -18.44
C GLY A 91 4.28 7.64 -17.10
N ALA A 92 5.50 7.18 -16.82
CA ALA A 92 6.21 7.39 -15.56
C ALA A 92 7.39 8.35 -15.77
N ARG A 93 7.61 9.28 -14.83
CA ARG A 93 8.71 10.25 -14.91
C ARG A 93 10.02 9.71 -14.35
N SER A 94 9.95 8.64 -13.56
CA SER A 94 11.10 7.96 -12.99
C SER A 94 10.75 6.54 -12.56
N THR A 95 11.77 5.69 -12.40
CA THR A 95 11.60 4.33 -11.87
C THR A 95 11.13 4.31 -10.42
N ALA A 96 11.31 5.41 -9.66
CA ALA A 96 10.82 5.51 -8.29
C ALA A 96 9.28 5.50 -8.20
N GLU A 97 8.58 5.86 -9.29
CA GLU A 97 7.11 5.77 -9.33
C GLU A 97 6.60 4.33 -9.32
N PHE A 98 7.47 3.35 -9.61
CA PHE A 98 7.12 1.93 -9.59
C PHE A 98 7.13 1.32 -8.18
N ALA A 99 7.47 2.10 -7.15
CA ALA A 99 7.54 1.62 -5.77
C ALA A 99 6.16 1.31 -5.14
N ASP A 100 5.08 1.90 -5.67
CA ASP A 100 3.71 1.68 -5.19
C ASP A 100 2.98 0.68 -6.10
N PRO A 101 2.71 -0.57 -5.64
CA PRO A 101 2.07 -1.59 -6.45
C PRO A 101 0.71 -1.17 -7.02
N LYS A 102 -0.05 -0.35 -6.28
CA LYS A 102 -1.38 0.10 -6.73
C LYS A 102 -1.28 1.04 -7.93
N LYS A 103 -0.28 1.92 -7.92
CA LYS A 103 -0.02 2.84 -9.04
C LYS A 103 0.62 2.10 -10.20
N LEU A 104 1.46 1.11 -9.91
CA LEU A 104 2.15 0.33 -10.94
C LEU A 104 1.16 -0.44 -11.82
N LYS A 105 0.13 -1.05 -11.23
CA LYS A 105 -0.91 -1.75 -11.99
C LYS A 105 -1.63 -0.88 -13.01
N THR A 106 -1.96 0.36 -12.65
CA THR A 106 -2.59 1.32 -13.60
C THR A 106 -1.70 1.66 -14.79
N LYS A 107 -0.41 1.39 -14.67
CA LYS A 107 0.60 1.59 -15.72
C LYS A 107 0.94 0.30 -16.47
N ASN A 108 0.57 -0.87 -15.93
CA ASN A 108 0.82 -2.15 -16.56
C ASN A 108 -0.13 -2.34 -17.75
N THR A 109 0.39 -2.11 -18.94
CA THR A 109 -0.35 -2.27 -20.19
C THR A 109 0.39 -3.26 -21.08
N PRO A 110 -0.29 -3.94 -22.02
CA PRO A 110 0.37 -4.85 -22.96
C PRO A 110 1.52 -4.19 -23.73
N ALA A 111 1.40 -2.89 -24.03
CA ALA A 111 2.45 -2.12 -24.69
C ALA A 111 3.70 -1.95 -23.81
N VAL A 112 3.54 -1.87 -22.48
CA VAL A 112 4.67 -1.82 -21.54
C VAL A 112 5.36 -3.17 -21.47
N ASP A 113 4.60 -4.27 -21.38
CA ASP A 113 5.17 -5.62 -21.38
C ASP A 113 5.94 -5.91 -22.68
N GLU A 114 5.42 -5.49 -23.84
CA GLU A 114 6.14 -5.55 -25.13
C GLU A 114 7.49 -4.82 -25.06
N LYS A 115 7.55 -3.61 -24.47
CA LYS A 115 8.81 -2.86 -24.36
C LYS A 115 9.77 -3.45 -23.35
N ILE A 116 9.28 -4.06 -22.27
CA ILE A 116 10.12 -4.79 -21.31
C ILE A 116 10.73 -6.01 -22.00
N GLN A 117 9.93 -6.79 -22.73
CA GLN A 117 10.41 -7.96 -23.46
C GLN A 117 11.44 -7.58 -24.54
N TYR A 118 11.15 -6.52 -25.30
CA TYR A 118 12.12 -5.95 -26.25
C TYR A 118 13.44 -5.58 -25.57
N ALA A 119 13.39 -4.93 -24.40
CA ALA A 119 14.58 -4.58 -23.65
C ALA A 119 15.37 -5.80 -23.16
N ILE A 120 14.69 -6.86 -22.70
CA ILE A 120 15.34 -8.11 -22.30
C ILE A 120 16.10 -8.75 -23.47
N GLU A 121 15.52 -8.73 -24.67
CA GLU A 121 16.08 -9.34 -25.87
C GLU A 121 17.25 -8.56 -26.47
N HIS A 122 17.24 -7.23 -26.35
CA HIS A 122 18.21 -6.35 -27.03
C HIS A 122 19.27 -5.75 -26.09
N CYS A 123 19.11 -5.87 -24.77
CA CYS A 123 20.11 -5.36 -23.82
C CYS A 123 21.41 -6.19 -23.79
N LEU A 124 22.47 -5.58 -23.26
CA LEU A 124 23.70 -6.31 -22.95
C LEU A 124 23.45 -7.35 -21.84
N PRO A 125 24.20 -8.48 -21.82
CA PRO A 125 24.02 -9.53 -20.81
C PRO A 125 24.10 -9.03 -19.36
N GLU A 126 24.92 -8.02 -19.11
CA GLU A 126 25.09 -7.38 -17.79
C GLU A 126 23.80 -6.69 -17.29
N HIS A 127 22.92 -6.28 -18.21
CA HIS A 127 21.68 -5.56 -17.91
C HIS A 127 20.44 -6.45 -17.92
N GLN A 128 20.56 -7.70 -18.38
CA GLN A 128 19.42 -8.62 -18.50
C GLN A 128 18.69 -8.80 -17.17
N SER A 129 19.44 -9.00 -16.07
CA SER A 129 18.87 -9.15 -14.73
C SER A 129 18.04 -7.93 -14.30
N TYR A 130 18.42 -6.72 -14.72
CA TYR A 130 17.68 -5.50 -14.41
C TYR A 130 16.29 -5.50 -15.08
N PHE A 131 16.23 -5.78 -16.38
CA PHE A 131 14.97 -5.79 -17.13
C PHE A 131 14.08 -6.99 -16.76
N SER A 132 14.66 -8.17 -16.47
CA SER A 132 13.91 -9.31 -15.96
C SER A 132 13.25 -9.01 -14.61
N LYS A 133 13.98 -8.39 -13.67
CA LYS A 133 13.40 -7.95 -12.40
C LYS A 133 12.33 -6.87 -12.58
N MET A 134 12.49 -6.00 -13.58
CA MET A 134 11.45 -5.04 -13.93
C MET A 134 10.18 -5.77 -14.38
N LYS A 135 10.29 -6.80 -15.22
CA LYS A 135 9.16 -7.64 -15.60
C LYS A 135 8.47 -8.27 -14.39
N GLU A 136 9.25 -8.91 -13.51
CA GLU A 136 8.75 -9.50 -12.27
C GLU A 136 8.02 -8.49 -11.39
N LEU A 137 8.48 -7.23 -11.34
CA LEU A 137 7.84 -6.17 -10.59
C LEU A 137 6.44 -5.80 -11.15
N PHE A 138 6.31 -5.70 -12.48
CA PHE A 138 5.02 -5.45 -13.13
C PHE A 138 4.07 -6.64 -12.95
N ASP A 139 4.56 -7.87 -13.12
CA ASP A 139 3.77 -9.09 -12.91
C ASP A 139 3.31 -9.22 -11.45
N ALA A 140 4.17 -8.86 -10.49
CA ALA A 140 3.82 -8.87 -9.06
C ALA A 140 2.76 -7.82 -8.70
N ALA A 141 2.70 -6.69 -9.41
CA ALA A 141 1.66 -5.68 -9.20
C ALA A 141 0.27 -6.20 -9.56
N ASP A 142 0.17 -7.03 -10.61
CA ASP A 142 -1.07 -7.68 -11.03
C ASP A 142 -1.56 -8.65 -9.95
N VAL A 143 -0.67 -9.53 -9.47
CA VAL A 143 -0.98 -10.49 -8.40
C VAL A 143 -1.37 -9.77 -7.10
N TYR A 144 -0.71 -8.66 -6.77
CA TYR A 144 -1.02 -7.87 -5.58
C TYR A 144 -2.45 -7.30 -5.62
N GLU A 145 -2.91 -6.82 -6.78
CA GLU A 145 -4.26 -6.30 -6.94
C GLU A 145 -5.31 -7.42 -6.83
N GLU A 146 -5.09 -8.57 -7.46
CA GLU A 146 -5.95 -9.74 -7.35
C GLU A 146 -6.08 -10.19 -5.88
N GLY A 147 -4.98 -10.21 -5.15
CA GLY A 147 -4.96 -10.49 -3.72
C GLY A 147 -5.75 -9.46 -2.90
N LEU A 148 -5.67 -8.17 -3.25
CA LEU A 148 -6.44 -7.11 -2.59
C LEU A 148 -7.95 -7.27 -2.82
N ASN A 149 -8.37 -7.60 -4.03
CA ASN A 149 -9.79 -7.79 -4.34
C ASN A 149 -10.33 -9.05 -3.65
N THR A 150 -9.59 -10.16 -3.73
CA THR A 150 -9.90 -11.39 -3.01
C THR A 150 -10.03 -11.14 -1.50
N ASN A 151 -9.14 -10.33 -0.91
CA ASN A 151 -9.23 -10.00 0.51
C ASN A 151 -10.49 -9.19 0.87
N LYS A 152 -10.91 -8.26 0.00
CA LYS A 152 -12.15 -7.49 0.18
C LYS A 152 -13.36 -8.42 0.13
N ASP A 153 -13.40 -9.31 -0.84
CA ASP A 153 -14.50 -10.26 -1.03
C ASP A 153 -14.62 -11.19 0.18
N LEU A 154 -13.50 -11.78 0.62
CA LEU A 154 -13.44 -12.62 1.82
C LEU A 154 -13.89 -11.88 3.08
N ARG A 155 -13.51 -10.61 3.25
CA ARG A 155 -13.98 -9.78 4.38
C ARG A 155 -15.49 -9.52 4.32
N SER A 156 -16.03 -9.35 3.12
CA SER A 156 -17.47 -9.14 2.93
C SER A 156 -18.26 -10.41 3.24
N ASP A 157 -17.77 -11.57 2.81
CA ASP A 157 -18.34 -12.87 3.11
C ASP A 157 -18.27 -13.18 4.61
N GLN A 158 -17.12 -12.95 5.25
CA GLN A 158 -16.98 -13.11 6.69
C GLN A 158 -18.01 -12.29 7.48
N LYS A 159 -18.30 -11.07 7.04
CA LYS A 159 -19.32 -10.21 7.67
C LYS A 159 -20.73 -10.75 7.47
N ARG A 160 -21.04 -11.30 6.29
CA ARG A 160 -22.33 -11.94 5.99
C ARG A 160 -22.54 -13.16 6.87
N GLU A 161 -21.58 -14.09 6.90
CA GLU A 161 -21.64 -15.31 7.71
C GLU A 161 -21.84 -14.98 9.20
N TYR A 162 -21.11 -13.99 9.73
CA TYR A 162 -21.28 -13.55 11.12
C TYR A 162 -22.70 -13.02 11.39
N SER A 163 -23.26 -12.23 10.48
CA SER A 163 -24.63 -11.72 10.62
C SER A 163 -25.70 -12.82 10.51
N GLU A 164 -25.46 -13.85 9.70
CA GLU A 164 -26.34 -15.01 9.59
C GLU A 164 -26.28 -15.87 10.85
N MET A 165 -25.08 -16.08 11.40
CA MET A 165 -24.87 -16.77 12.68
C MET A 165 -25.66 -16.10 13.81
N GLN A 166 -25.58 -14.76 13.92
CA GLN A 166 -26.34 -14.01 14.91
C GLN A 166 -27.86 -14.18 14.73
N ARG A 167 -28.38 -14.10 13.50
CA ARG A 167 -29.80 -14.32 13.22
C ARG A 167 -30.26 -15.74 13.59
N MET A 168 -29.40 -16.73 13.41
CA MET A 168 -29.69 -18.12 13.79
C MET A 168 -29.69 -18.29 15.31
N GLU A 169 -28.79 -17.63 16.02
CA GLU A 169 -28.80 -17.58 17.50
C GLU A 169 -30.07 -16.90 18.03
N ASP A 170 -30.48 -15.78 17.45
CA ASP A 170 -31.71 -15.07 17.83
C ASP A 170 -32.96 -15.95 17.59
N LYS A 171 -33.09 -16.55 16.40
CA LYS A 171 -34.19 -17.48 16.08
C LYS A 171 -34.19 -18.71 17.00
N LYS A 172 -33.02 -19.22 17.36
CA LYS A 172 -32.91 -20.32 18.33
C LYS A 172 -33.42 -19.85 19.69
N GLY A 173 -33.06 -18.64 20.13
CA GLY A 173 -33.62 -18.01 21.32
C GLY A 173 -35.15 -17.93 21.27
N GLU A 174 -35.72 -17.39 20.20
CA GLU A 174 -37.18 -17.28 19.99
C GLU A 174 -37.87 -18.65 19.97
N LEU A 175 -37.30 -19.65 19.28
CA LEU A 175 -37.84 -21.01 19.25
C LEU A 175 -37.82 -21.65 20.64
N PHE A 176 -36.76 -21.43 21.43
CA PHE A 176 -36.70 -21.85 22.83
C PHE A 176 -37.73 -21.13 23.71
N PHE A 177 -38.12 -19.88 23.40
CA PHE A 177 -39.23 -19.21 24.08
C PHE A 177 -40.59 -19.79 23.69
N HIS A 178 -40.83 -20.10 22.40
CA HIS A 178 -42.11 -20.64 21.94
C HIS A 178 -42.40 -22.09 22.36
N VAL A 179 -41.37 -22.92 22.57
CA VAL A 179 -41.54 -24.25 23.19
C VAL A 179 -42.01 -24.14 24.64
N ASN A 180 -41.83 -22.97 25.27
CA ASN A 180 -42.17 -22.71 26.67
C ASN A 180 -43.39 -21.79 26.87
N ASP A 181 -44.29 -21.63 25.89
CA ASP A 181 -45.52 -20.84 26.01
C ASP A 181 -46.76 -21.71 25.67
N PRO A 182 -47.95 -21.50 26.27
CA PRO A 182 -48.44 -22.25 27.42
C PRO A 182 -49.84 -22.82 27.14
N GLN A 183 -49.90 -24.02 26.59
CA GLN A 183 -50.99 -24.95 26.96
C GLN A 183 -50.56 -25.89 28.09
N ASP A 184 -49.44 -25.58 28.75
CA ASP A 184 -48.97 -26.24 29.96
C ASP A 184 -49.18 -25.30 31.17
N PRO A 185 -50.16 -25.59 32.06
CA PRO A 185 -50.56 -24.70 33.14
C PRO A 185 -49.55 -24.60 34.32
N ALA A 186 -48.32 -25.08 34.17
CA ALA A 186 -47.33 -25.12 35.25
C ALA A 186 -46.08 -24.23 35.05
N ALA A 187 -45.95 -23.49 33.94
CA ALA A 187 -44.73 -22.76 33.61
C ALA A 187 -44.92 -21.22 33.63
N ASP A 188 -45.05 -20.64 34.82
CA ASP A 188 -44.77 -19.20 35.01
C ASP A 188 -43.28 -18.94 34.75
N MET A 189 -42.94 -18.55 33.51
CA MET A 189 -41.58 -18.19 33.11
C MET A 189 -41.15 -16.86 33.74
N ILE A 190 -40.47 -16.93 34.88
CA ILE A 190 -39.62 -15.83 35.35
C ILE A 190 -38.36 -15.82 34.47
N LYS A 191 -38.24 -14.84 33.55
CA LYS A 191 -37.02 -14.62 32.76
C LYS A 191 -35.91 -14.06 33.66
N ILE A 192 -35.12 -14.94 34.29
CA ILE A 192 -33.99 -14.51 35.15
C ILE A 192 -32.70 -14.50 34.33
N HIS A 193 -32.16 -13.30 34.07
CA HIS A 193 -30.89 -13.10 33.36
C HIS A 193 -29.72 -13.70 34.18
N PRO A 194 -28.69 -14.33 33.58
CA PRO A 194 -27.62 -15.00 34.33
C PRO A 194 -26.86 -14.07 35.31
N ARG A 195 -26.77 -12.77 34.97
CA ARG A 195 -26.22 -11.74 35.89
C ARG A 195 -27.11 -11.46 37.12
N SER A 196 -28.42 -11.64 37.05
CA SER A 196 -29.32 -11.44 38.20
C SER A 196 -29.36 -12.66 39.14
N ILE A 197 -29.11 -13.87 38.63
CA ILE A 197 -28.96 -15.09 39.46
C ILE A 197 -27.71 -14.97 40.34
N ALA A 198 -26.58 -14.58 39.75
CA ALA A 198 -25.35 -14.35 40.50
C ALA A 198 -25.53 -13.27 41.59
N GLY A 199 -26.25 -12.18 41.28
CA GLY A 199 -26.59 -11.15 42.25
C GLY A 199 -27.47 -11.65 43.40
N MET A 200 -28.50 -12.46 43.12
CA MET A 200 -29.36 -13.05 44.14
C MET A 200 -28.61 -14.02 45.06
N LEU A 201 -27.73 -14.86 44.52
CA LEU A 201 -26.94 -15.81 45.31
C LEU A 201 -25.95 -15.10 46.23
N ILE A 202 -25.30 -14.04 45.74
CA ILE A 202 -24.43 -13.19 46.56
C ILE A 202 -25.24 -12.50 47.66
N GLY A 203 -26.42 -11.96 47.32
CA GLY A 203 -27.33 -11.33 48.29
C GLY A 203 -27.78 -12.29 49.40
N LEU A 204 -28.18 -13.52 49.03
CA LEU A 204 -28.55 -14.56 49.99
C LEU A 204 -27.38 -14.97 50.90
N TYR A 205 -26.18 -15.09 50.34
CA TYR A 205 -24.98 -15.41 51.11
C TYR A 205 -24.65 -14.30 52.13
N VAL A 206 -24.70 -13.03 51.71
CA VAL A 206 -24.48 -11.88 52.59
C VAL A 206 -25.55 -11.81 53.68
N PHE A 207 -26.83 -12.06 53.33
CA PHE A 207 -27.91 -12.07 54.30
C PHE A 207 -27.75 -13.20 55.33
N TYR A 208 -27.38 -14.40 54.88
CA TYR A 208 -27.07 -15.51 55.76
C TYR A 208 -25.89 -15.20 56.69
N ALA A 209 -24.82 -14.58 56.17
CA ALA A 209 -23.67 -14.19 56.98
C ALA A 209 -24.05 -13.16 58.07
N ILE A 210 -24.87 -12.16 57.73
CA ILE A 210 -25.39 -11.18 58.71
C ILE A 210 -26.28 -11.87 59.73
N PHE A 211 -27.16 -12.78 59.31
CA PHE A 211 -28.04 -13.52 60.20
C PHE A 211 -27.26 -14.39 61.19
N VAL A 212 -26.21 -15.09 60.72
CA VAL A 212 -25.29 -15.84 61.58
C VAL A 212 -24.57 -14.90 62.56
N LEU A 213 -24.10 -13.73 62.12
CA LEU A 213 -23.47 -12.74 63.00
C LEU A 213 -24.44 -12.19 64.06
N LEU A 214 -25.72 -11.99 63.72
CA LEU A 214 -26.75 -11.57 64.67
C LEU A 214 -27.06 -12.67 65.68
N ILE A 215 -27.13 -13.94 65.27
CA ILE A 215 -27.30 -15.07 66.20
C ILE A 215 -26.10 -15.19 67.13
N PHE A 216 -24.87 -15.14 66.61
CA PHE A 216 -23.66 -15.18 67.44
C PHE A 216 -23.53 -13.94 68.34
N GLY A 217 -23.96 -12.76 67.88
CA GLY A 217 -24.04 -11.54 68.68
C GLY A 217 -25.09 -11.63 69.80
N ALA A 218 -26.24 -12.24 69.53
CA ALA A 218 -27.28 -12.51 70.52
C ALA A 218 -26.84 -13.55 71.56
N MET A 219 -26.09 -14.58 71.16
CA MET A 219 -25.49 -15.54 72.11
C MET A 219 -24.42 -14.90 73.00
N LYS A 220 -23.77 -13.81 72.55
CA LYS A 220 -22.79 -13.04 73.33
C LYS A 220 -23.39 -11.84 74.06
N ASN A 221 -24.69 -11.55 73.95
CA ASN A 221 -25.33 -10.43 74.63
C ASN A 221 -25.65 -10.79 76.10
N PRO A 222 -24.98 -10.19 77.10
CA PRO A 222 -25.13 -10.56 78.50
C PRO A 222 -26.40 -9.99 79.18
N TYR A 223 -27.33 -9.37 78.44
CA TYR A 223 -28.45 -8.59 78.99
C TYR A 223 -29.84 -9.26 78.88
N THR A 224 -29.95 -10.56 79.20
CA THR A 224 -31.27 -11.19 79.45
C THR A 224 -31.39 -11.90 80.80
N LYS A 225 -30.37 -11.84 81.66
CA LYS A 225 -30.50 -12.24 83.07
C LYS A 225 -30.73 -10.99 83.92
N THR A 226 -31.98 -10.54 84.10
CA THR A 226 -32.45 -9.76 85.27
C THR A 226 -33.88 -9.22 85.08
N THR A 227 -34.88 -10.10 84.89
CA THR A 227 -36.27 -9.73 85.28
C THR A 227 -37.09 -10.97 85.67
N SER A 228 -36.70 -11.67 86.73
CA SER A 228 -37.57 -12.66 87.39
C SER A 228 -37.39 -12.72 88.91
N GLU A 229 -36.99 -11.60 89.53
CA GLU A 229 -36.78 -11.56 90.98
C GLU A 229 -37.33 -10.23 91.56
N LYS A 230 -38.63 -10.00 91.41
CA LYS A 230 -39.38 -9.09 92.29
C LYS A 230 -40.90 -9.25 92.24
N THR A 231 -41.40 -10.45 92.53
CA THR A 231 -42.78 -10.64 93.05
C THR A 231 -42.92 -12.03 93.68
N ARG A 232 -42.46 -12.18 94.92
CA ARG A 232 -43.09 -13.08 95.91
C ARG A 232 -42.61 -12.74 97.33
N SER A 233 -43.15 -11.66 97.88
CA SER A 233 -43.33 -11.50 99.32
C SER A 233 -44.83 -11.50 99.59
N THR A 234 -45.38 -12.70 99.80
CA THR A 234 -46.52 -13.09 100.66
C THR A 234 -46.66 -14.59 100.57
#